data_AF-A0A351RUR3-F1
#
_entry.id   AF-A0A351RUR3-F1
#
_cell.length_a   1.000
_cell.length_b   1.000
_cell.length_c   1.000
_cell.angle_alpha   90.00
_cell.angle_beta   90.00
_cell.angle_gamma   90.00
#
_symmetry.space_group_name_H-M   'P 1'
#
loop_
_entity.id
_entity.type
_entity.pdbx_description
1 polymer ?
#
loop_
_entity_poly.entity_id
_entity_poly.type
_entity_poly.pdbx_seq_one_letter_code
_entity_poly.pdbx_strand_id
1 'polypeptide(L)'
;MKSDQKIRNLAKDICKLAVQAVTLYYRETDAIIDSGCKDKNRIECTLDGMLDFCFDKNMLKHYKRLCRYYYEIDQYSAIEYVYAYRDMWDQECKTFGGVKLKSDLPAIEEIEMKRISVKAGEIVKGEKTKT
;
A
#
# COMPACT_ATOMS: atom_id res chain seq x y z
N MET A 1 -24.88 31.30 0.12
CA MET A 1 -24.08 30.06 0.27
C MET A 1 -25.00 28.84 0.40
N LYS A 2 -25.38 28.17 -0.71
CA LYS A 2 -26.07 26.86 -0.69
C LYS A 2 -25.21 25.75 -1.34
N SER A 3 -24.25 26.12 -2.18
CA SER A 3 -23.37 25.21 -2.92
C SER A 3 -22.43 24.43 -2.01
N ASP A 4 -21.84 25.08 -1.01
CA ASP A 4 -20.89 24.43 -0.08
C ASP A 4 -21.55 23.37 0.80
N GLN A 5 -22.86 23.50 1.05
CA GLN A 5 -23.59 22.53 1.85
C GLN A 5 -23.73 21.18 1.14
N LYS A 6 -23.93 21.20 -0.18
CA LYS A 6 -24.00 19.97 -0.99
C LYS A 6 -22.65 19.26 -1.00
N ILE A 7 -21.57 20.01 -1.17
CA ILE A 7 -20.19 19.49 -1.12
C ILE A 7 -19.90 18.87 0.25
N ARG A 8 -20.26 19.55 1.34
CA ARG A 8 -20.10 19.01 2.71
C ARG A 8 -20.89 17.73 2.93
N ASN A 9 -22.11 17.64 2.41
CA ASN A 9 -22.92 16.43 2.54
C ASN A 9 -22.30 15.28 1.74
N LEU A 10 -21.87 15.52 0.50
CA LEU A 10 -21.17 14.53 -0.31
C LEU A 10 -19.89 14.02 0.38
N ALA A 11 -19.08 14.92 0.93
CA ALA A 11 -17.88 14.55 1.68
C ALA A 11 -18.21 13.64 2.88
N LYS A 12 -19.28 13.93 3.62
CA LYS A 12 -19.74 13.07 4.72
C LYS A 12 -20.15 11.68 4.24
N ASP A 13 -20.81 11.59 3.11
CA ASP A 13 -21.26 10.30 2.56
C ASP A 13 -20.08 9.48 2.02
N ILE A 14 -19.07 10.13 1.42
CA ILE A 14 -17.79 9.49 1.07
C ILE A 14 -17.08 8.95 2.31
N CYS A 15 -17.00 9.73 3.40
CA CYS A 15 -16.39 9.25 4.64
C CYS A 15 -17.13 8.04 5.22
N LYS A 16 -18.48 8.04 5.20
CA LYS A 16 -19.27 6.87 5.65
C LYS A 16 -19.02 5.65 4.78
N LEU A 17 -18.94 5.83 3.47
CA LEU A 17 -18.63 4.75 2.53
C LEU A 17 -17.25 4.18 2.82
N ALA A 18 -16.24 5.02 3.06
CA ALA A 18 -14.89 4.59 3.40
C ALA A 18 -14.86 3.71 4.66
N VAL A 19 -15.58 4.09 5.73
CA VAL A 19 -15.67 3.29 6.96
C VAL A 19 -16.27 1.90 6.69
N GLN A 20 -17.30 1.82 5.85
CA GLN A 20 -17.89 0.54 5.46
C GLN A 20 -16.93 -0.30 4.61
N ALA A 21 -16.27 0.34 3.64
CA ALA A 21 -15.26 -0.30 2.79
C ALA A 21 -14.12 -0.89 3.63
N VAL A 22 -13.57 -0.14 4.59
CA VAL A 22 -12.53 -0.63 5.52
C VAL A 22 -12.97 -1.91 6.21
N THR A 23 -14.21 -1.97 6.68
CA THR A 23 -14.72 -3.17 7.39
C THR A 23 -14.81 -4.38 6.46
N LEU A 24 -15.20 -4.19 5.20
CA LEU A 24 -15.32 -5.27 4.22
C LEU A 24 -13.95 -5.76 3.76
N TYR A 25 -13.08 -4.83 3.37
CA TYR A 25 -11.72 -5.13 2.92
C TYR A 25 -10.85 -5.72 4.03
N TYR A 26 -11.10 -5.35 5.29
CA TYR A 26 -10.48 -6.00 6.45
C TYR A 26 -10.73 -7.51 6.43
N ARG A 27 -12.00 -7.91 6.30
CA ARG A 27 -12.41 -9.33 6.29
C ARG A 27 -11.83 -10.07 5.11
N GLU A 28 -11.83 -9.44 3.93
CA GLU A 28 -11.27 -10.05 2.72
C GLU A 28 -9.76 -10.22 2.83
N THR A 29 -9.04 -9.23 3.37
CA THR A 29 -7.59 -9.32 3.61
C THR A 29 -7.25 -10.45 4.57
N ASP A 30 -7.98 -10.56 5.68
CA ASP A 30 -7.79 -11.66 6.64
C ASP A 30 -8.10 -13.00 5.97
N ALA A 31 -9.19 -13.11 5.22
CA ALA A 31 -9.53 -14.34 4.51
C ALA A 31 -8.44 -14.77 3.50
N ILE A 32 -7.87 -13.83 2.73
CA ILE A 32 -6.78 -14.11 1.79
C ILE A 32 -5.53 -14.59 2.53
N ILE A 33 -5.11 -13.87 3.58
CA ILE A 33 -3.86 -14.16 4.30
C ILE A 33 -3.99 -15.45 5.11
N ASP A 34 -5.08 -15.64 5.84
CA ASP A 34 -5.29 -16.79 6.73
C ASP A 34 -5.46 -18.08 5.93
N SER A 35 -6.08 -18.01 4.75
CA SER A 35 -6.18 -19.17 3.84
C SER A 35 -4.89 -19.44 3.06
N GLY A 36 -3.91 -18.52 3.12
CA GLY A 36 -2.68 -18.63 2.32
C GLY A 36 -2.95 -18.55 0.81
N CYS A 37 -3.98 -17.83 0.39
CA CYS A 37 -4.41 -17.74 -0.99
C CYS A 37 -3.33 -17.08 -1.87
N LYS A 38 -2.88 -17.79 -2.91
CA LYS A 38 -1.89 -17.29 -3.89
C LYS A 38 -2.49 -16.90 -5.24
N ASP A 39 -3.81 -16.78 -5.30
CA ASP A 39 -4.49 -16.32 -6.51
C ASP A 39 -4.22 -14.84 -6.74
N LYS A 40 -3.34 -14.55 -7.70
CA LYS A 40 -2.91 -13.18 -8.02
C LYS A 40 -4.10 -12.30 -8.38
N ASN A 41 -5.02 -12.77 -9.21
CA ASN A 41 -6.17 -11.97 -9.64
C ASN A 41 -7.02 -11.52 -8.46
N ARG A 42 -7.26 -12.43 -7.49
CA ARG A 42 -8.02 -12.09 -6.28
C ARG A 42 -7.31 -11.04 -5.43
N ILE A 43 -5.99 -11.18 -5.27
CA ILE A 43 -5.18 -10.23 -4.51
C ILE A 43 -5.15 -8.86 -5.19
N GLU A 44 -4.91 -8.84 -6.50
CA GLU A 44 -4.83 -7.64 -7.33
C GLU A 44 -6.16 -6.89 -7.36
N CYS A 45 -7.28 -7.59 -7.64
CA CYS A 45 -8.62 -6.98 -7.56
C CYS A 45 -8.92 -6.40 -6.16
N THR A 46 -8.44 -7.06 -5.11
CA THR A 46 -8.61 -6.56 -3.73
C THR A 46 -7.77 -5.31 -3.49
N LEU A 47 -6.52 -5.28 -3.97
CA LEU A 47 -5.63 -4.12 -3.88
C LEU A 47 -6.16 -2.93 -4.68
N ASP A 48 -6.61 -3.15 -5.92
CA ASP A 48 -7.23 -2.12 -6.78
C ASP A 48 -8.41 -1.46 -6.05
N GLY A 49 -9.31 -2.28 -5.50
CA GLY A 49 -10.48 -1.79 -4.80
C GLY A 49 -10.18 -1.07 -3.49
N MET A 50 -9.10 -1.42 -2.79
CA MET A 50 -8.64 -0.69 -1.59
C MET A 50 -8.01 0.66 -1.95
N LEU A 51 -7.34 0.74 -3.10
CA LEU A 51 -6.58 1.92 -3.52
C LEU A 51 -7.45 3.17 -3.62
N ASP A 52 -8.71 3.01 -4.03
CA ASP A 52 -9.74 4.07 -4.07
C ASP A 52 -10.03 4.71 -2.70
N PHE A 53 -9.78 3.98 -1.61
CA PHE A 53 -10.08 4.39 -0.23
C PHE A 53 -8.82 4.66 0.60
N CYS A 54 -7.63 4.63 0.01
CA CYS A 54 -6.36 4.82 0.72
C CYS A 54 -6.16 6.22 1.32
N PHE A 55 -7.08 7.17 1.08
CA PHE A 55 -7.16 8.42 1.86
C PHE A 55 -7.51 8.18 3.33
N ASP A 56 -8.17 7.07 3.66
CA ASP A 56 -8.41 6.64 5.04
C ASP A 56 -7.18 5.88 5.57
N LYS A 57 -6.66 6.31 6.72
CA LYS A 57 -5.45 5.74 7.32
C LYS A 57 -5.60 4.25 7.68
N ASN A 58 -6.81 3.81 8.04
CA ASN A 58 -7.07 2.41 8.34
C ASN A 58 -7.04 1.58 7.06
N MET A 59 -7.61 2.09 5.97
CA MET A 59 -7.51 1.42 4.67
C MET A 59 -6.05 1.25 4.26
N LEU A 60 -5.25 2.32 4.33
CA LEU A 60 -3.84 2.28 3.98
C LEU A 60 -3.04 1.24 4.78
N LYS A 61 -3.39 1.03 6.06
CA LYS A 61 -2.78 0.00 6.90
C LYS A 61 -3.04 -1.40 6.35
N HIS A 62 -4.27 -1.67 5.89
CA HIS A 62 -4.65 -2.96 5.31
C HIS A 62 -4.05 -3.17 3.94
N TYR A 63 -4.09 -2.14 3.09
CA TYR A 63 -3.43 -2.12 1.80
C TYR A 63 -1.96 -2.52 1.91
N LYS A 64 -1.19 -1.84 2.78
CA LYS A 64 0.22 -2.15 3.03
C LYS A 64 0.44 -3.58 3.56
N ARG A 65 -0.49 -4.12 4.34
CA ARG A 65 -0.41 -5.51 4.84
C ARG A 65 -0.58 -6.50 3.70
N LEU A 66 -1.55 -6.26 2.81
CA LEU A 66 -1.78 -7.11 1.65
C LEU A 66 -0.64 -7.00 0.63
N CYS A 67 -0.08 -5.82 0.39
CA CYS A 67 1.13 -5.66 -0.45
C CYS A 67 2.32 -6.48 0.09
N ARG A 68 2.57 -6.48 1.41
CA ARG A 68 3.64 -7.30 2.00
C ARG A 68 3.41 -8.80 1.82
N TYR A 69 2.16 -9.24 1.97
CA TYR A 69 1.80 -10.62 1.70
C TYR A 69 2.01 -10.96 0.21
N TYR A 70 1.58 -10.07 -0.67
CA TYR A 70 1.70 -10.25 -2.11
C TYR A 70 3.16 -10.24 -2.59
N TYR A 71 4.02 -9.47 -1.94
CA TYR A 71 5.45 -9.41 -2.24
C TYR A 71 6.15 -10.78 -2.12
N GLU A 72 5.73 -11.61 -1.16
CA GLU A 72 6.26 -12.98 -1.02
C GLU A 72 5.80 -13.92 -2.17
N ILE A 73 4.83 -13.50 -2.97
CA ILE A 73 4.27 -14.25 -4.11
C ILE A 73 4.76 -13.68 -5.44
N ASP A 74 4.63 -12.36 -5.62
CA ASP A 74 5.08 -11.61 -6.79
C ASP A 74 5.62 -10.24 -6.35
N GLN A 75 6.95 -10.16 -6.31
CA GLN A 75 7.66 -8.95 -5.89
C GLN A 75 7.45 -7.80 -6.85
N TYR A 76 7.42 -8.06 -8.17
CA TYR A 76 7.33 -7.01 -9.17
C TYR A 76 5.96 -6.33 -9.10
N SER A 77 4.88 -7.12 -9.13
CA SER A 77 3.52 -6.57 -9.02
C SER A 77 3.28 -5.88 -7.68
N ALA A 78 3.79 -6.43 -6.56
CA ALA A 78 3.65 -5.78 -5.26
C ALA A 78 4.33 -4.39 -5.20
N ILE A 79 5.49 -4.23 -5.86
CA ILE A 79 6.18 -2.95 -5.99
C ILE A 79 5.37 -1.96 -6.85
N GLU A 80 4.80 -2.41 -7.98
CA GLU A 80 3.93 -1.58 -8.83
C GLU A 80 2.73 -1.03 -8.04
N TYR A 81 2.12 -1.84 -7.17
CA TYR A 81 1.05 -1.39 -6.28
C TYR A 81 1.53 -0.32 -5.27
N VAL A 82 2.71 -0.48 -4.69
CA VAL A 82 3.28 0.58 -3.83
C VAL A 82 3.48 1.88 -4.61
N TYR A 83 3.94 1.81 -5.85
CA TYR A 83 4.05 3.00 -6.72
C TYR A 83 2.69 3.58 -7.09
N ALA A 84 1.68 2.76 -7.37
CA ALA A 84 0.32 3.22 -7.66
C ALA A 84 -0.28 4.01 -6.48
N TYR A 85 -0.08 3.53 -5.24
CA TYR A 85 -0.43 4.31 -4.05
C TYR A 85 0.32 5.64 -4.00
N ARG A 86 1.63 5.64 -4.27
CA ARG A 86 2.41 6.87 -4.21
C ARG A 86 1.96 7.89 -5.26
N ASP A 87 1.68 7.43 -6.47
CA ASP A 87 1.21 8.27 -7.57
C ASP A 87 -0.13 8.93 -7.26
N MET A 88 -1.05 8.18 -6.64
CA MET A 88 -2.39 8.68 -6.33
C MET A 88 -2.47 9.52 -5.05
N TRP A 89 -1.72 9.16 -4.00
CA TRP A 89 -1.95 9.68 -2.65
C TRP A 89 -0.72 10.24 -1.94
N ASP A 90 0.49 9.75 -2.26
CA ASP A 90 1.74 10.10 -1.57
C ASP A 90 2.64 11.04 -2.38
N GLN A 91 2.16 11.57 -3.51
CA GLN A 91 2.87 12.61 -4.22
C GLN A 91 2.95 13.81 -3.29
N GLU A 92 4.15 14.01 -2.72
CA GLU A 92 4.57 15.27 -2.13
C GLU A 92 4.00 16.39 -3.00
N CYS A 93 3.24 17.31 -2.40
CA CYS A 93 2.76 18.50 -3.07
C CYS A 93 3.89 19.03 -3.96
N LYS A 94 3.72 18.98 -5.29
CA LYS A 94 4.66 19.59 -6.23
C LYS A 94 4.99 20.96 -5.66
N THR A 95 6.24 21.16 -5.27
CA THR A 95 6.65 22.30 -4.49
C THR A 95 6.45 23.56 -5.32
N PHE A 96 5.35 24.27 -5.10
CA PHE A 96 5.29 25.69 -5.46
C PHE A 96 6.04 26.45 -4.35
N GLY A 97 7.29 26.81 -4.61
CA GLY A 97 8.06 27.70 -3.73
C GLY A 97 8.98 27.04 -2.69
N GLY A 98 9.46 25.81 -2.94
CA GLY A 98 10.70 25.34 -2.31
C GLY A 98 10.68 25.02 -0.80
N VAL A 99 9.51 24.85 -0.17
CA VAL A 99 9.42 24.37 1.21
C VAL A 99 9.14 22.87 1.23
N LYS A 100 10.14 22.09 1.64
CA LYS A 100 10.04 20.63 1.83
C LYS A 100 9.53 20.37 3.24
N LEU A 101 8.23 20.13 3.40
CA LEU A 101 7.68 19.57 4.64
C LEU A 101 8.06 18.09 4.67
N LYS A 102 8.86 17.68 5.66
CA LYS A 102 9.21 16.27 5.88
C LYS A 102 7.93 15.45 5.91
N SER A 103 7.75 14.57 4.92
CA SER A 103 6.79 13.49 5.00
C SER A 103 7.21 12.60 6.18
N ASP A 104 6.38 12.54 7.21
CA ASP A 104 6.61 11.73 8.42
C ASP A 104 6.48 10.21 8.15
N LEU A 105 7.08 9.70 7.06
CA LEU A 105 7.21 8.27 6.83
C LEU A 105 8.66 7.85 6.48
N PRO A 106 9.59 7.95 7.44
CA PRO A 106 10.84 7.20 7.36
C PRO A 106 10.56 5.75 7.78
N ALA A 107 10.29 4.84 6.84
CA ALA A 107 10.29 3.40 7.19
C ALA A 107 10.38 2.42 6.01
N ILE A 108 9.81 2.72 4.84
CA ILE A 108 9.76 1.70 3.76
C ILE A 108 11.07 1.69 2.96
N GLU A 109 11.62 2.86 2.63
CA GLU A 109 12.93 2.94 1.95
C GLU A 109 14.09 2.44 2.83
N GLU A 110 14.02 2.57 4.16
CA GLU A 110 15.12 2.14 5.04
C GLU A 110 15.06 0.66 5.44
N ILE A 111 13.87 0.04 5.42
CA ILE A 111 13.71 -1.39 5.73
C ILE A 111 13.85 -2.27 4.47
N GLU A 112 13.45 -1.80 3.27
CA GLU A 112 13.51 -2.61 2.05
C GLU A 112 14.87 -2.55 1.32
N MET A 113 15.55 -1.40 1.24
CA MET A 113 16.88 -1.35 0.58
C MET A 113 17.99 -2.04 1.38
N LYS A 114 17.98 -1.94 2.73
CA LYS A 114 19.02 -2.57 3.57
C LYS A 114 18.85 -4.09 3.69
N ARG A 115 17.63 -4.64 3.67
CA ARG A 115 17.41 -6.11 3.72
C ARG A 115 17.69 -6.80 2.39
N ILE A 116 17.41 -6.15 1.26
CA ILE A 116 17.65 -6.71 -0.07
C ILE A 116 19.17 -6.82 -0.36
N SER A 117 19.98 -5.82 0.01
CA SER A 117 21.44 -5.90 -0.16
C SER A 117 22.12 -6.93 0.76
N VAL A 118 21.61 -7.17 1.97
CA VAL A 118 22.18 -8.17 2.90
C VAL A 118 21.92 -9.59 2.40
N LYS A 119 20.69 -9.90 1.94
CA LYS A 119 20.36 -11.23 1.37
C LYS A 119 21.10 -11.50 0.06
N ALA A 120 21.28 -10.50 -0.81
CA ALA A 120 22.05 -10.66 -2.04
C ALA A 120 23.54 -10.95 -1.77
N GLY A 121 24.12 -10.36 -0.73
CA GLY A 121 25.53 -10.58 -0.35
C GLY A 121 25.82 -11.96 0.29
N GLU A 122 24.84 -12.57 0.96
CA GLU A 122 24.98 -13.90 1.57
C GLU A 122 24.83 -15.04 0.54
N ILE A 123 23.96 -14.85 -0.47
CA ILE A 123 23.77 -15.84 -1.55
C ILE A 123 25.04 -15.95 -2.42
N VAL A 124 25.71 -14.83 -2.71
CA VAL A 124 26.96 -14.83 -3.52
C VAL A 124 28.16 -15.46 -2.79
N LYS A 125 28.16 -15.49 -1.45
CA LYS A 125 29.23 -16.15 -0.67
C LYS A 125 29.00 -17.65 -0.47
N GLY A 126 27.77 -18.14 -0.55
CA GLY A 126 27.43 -19.55 -0.35
C GLY A 126 27.76 -20.49 -1.52
N GLU A 127 27.88 -19.97 -2.74
CA GLU A 127 28.13 -20.78 -3.94
C GLU A 127 29.62 -21.03 -4.25
N LYS A 128 30.57 -20.40 -3.56
CA LYS A 128 32.01 -20.59 -3.80
C LYS A 128 32.69 -21.65 -2.93
N THR A 129 31.95 -22.39 -2.11
CA THR A 129 32.49 -23.44 -1.25
C THR A 129 31.65 -24.71 -1.28
N LYS A 130 31.35 -25.25 -2.46
CA LYS A 130 30.94 -26.65 -2.60
C LYS A 130 31.45 -27.20 -3.94
N THR A 131 32.67 -27.73 -3.86
CA THR A 131 33.29 -28.77 -4.70
C THR A 131 33.73 -28.37 -6.11
#